data_AF-A0A0H5QX17-F1
#
_entry.id   AF-A0A0H5QX17-F1
#
_cell.length_a   1.000
_cell.length_b   1.000
_cell.length_c   1.000
_cell.angle_alpha   90.00
_cell.angle_beta   90.00
_cell.angle_gamma   90.00
#
_symmetry.space_group_name_H-M   'P 1'
#
loop_
_entity.id
_entity.type
_entity.pdbx_description
1 polymer ?
#
loop_
_entity_poly.entity_id
_entity_poly.type
_entity_poly.pdbx_seq_one_letter_code
_entity_poly.pdbx_strand_id
1 'polypeptide(L)'
;MTDVGDGEIVGLHDASNGRSCESHRVCGEYLESEMLVLFKHTILCTSEGTVENGVACYRIRDGVQSCRVGFLPRNIVARSKDDYEDKFAQILQLYNESDNVAKRNKSHRNKGMASFRLLDVIPLNE
;
A
#
# COMPACT_ATOMS: atom_id res chain seq x y z
N MET A 1 -0.04 8.64 -20.73
CA MET A 1 0.49 7.83 -19.62
C MET A 1 -0.62 7.77 -18.58
N THR A 2 -1.61 6.91 -18.82
CA THR A 2 -2.81 6.84 -17.98
C THR A 2 -2.41 6.20 -16.66
N ASP A 3 -2.41 6.99 -15.59
CA ASP A 3 -2.46 6.46 -14.23
C ASP A 3 -3.78 5.68 -14.13
N VAL A 4 -3.69 4.36 -14.06
CA VAL A 4 -4.88 3.48 -14.07
C VAL A 4 -5.45 3.32 -12.65
N GLY A 5 -4.76 3.80 -11.60
CA GLY A 5 -5.17 3.67 -10.19
C GLY A 5 -5.42 5.00 -9.49
N ASP A 6 -6.08 4.94 -8.33
CA ASP A 6 -6.39 6.08 -7.47
C ASP A 6 -5.23 6.50 -6.56
N GLY A 7 -4.18 5.67 -6.51
CA GLY A 7 -2.99 5.96 -5.72
C GLY A 7 -1.95 4.85 -5.76
N GLU A 8 -0.95 5.02 -4.90
CA GLU A 8 0.19 4.12 -4.76
C GLU A 8 0.43 3.75 -3.30
N ILE A 9 0.92 2.54 -3.06
CA ILE A 9 1.44 2.07 -1.78
C ILE A 9 2.97 2.03 -1.88
N VAL A 10 3.65 2.38 -0.79
CA VAL A 10 5.12 2.36 -0.67
C VAL A 10 5.58 1.46 0.48
N GLY A 11 6.85 1.06 0.44
CA GLY A 11 7.50 0.32 1.51
C GLY A 11 7.11 -1.16 1.60
N LEU A 12 6.70 -1.78 0.49
CA LEU A 12 6.28 -3.19 0.46
C LEU A 12 7.39 -4.17 0.85
N HIS A 13 8.64 -3.81 0.59
CA HIS A 13 9.83 -4.63 0.81
C HIS A 13 10.63 -4.19 2.05
N ASP A 14 9.99 -3.51 3.01
CA ASP A 14 10.62 -3.06 4.25
C ASP A 14 9.90 -3.64 5.47
N ALA A 15 10.63 -4.18 6.44
CA ALA A 15 10.07 -4.87 7.62
C ALA A 15 9.68 -3.94 8.78
N SER A 16 10.06 -2.64 8.74
CA SER A 16 9.83 -1.72 9.85
C SER A 16 8.35 -1.34 10.01
N ASN A 17 8.02 -0.71 11.14
CA ASN A 17 6.68 -0.21 11.42
C ASN A 17 5.58 -1.27 11.24
N GLY A 18 5.81 -2.49 11.73
CA GLY A 18 4.82 -3.57 11.75
C GLY A 18 4.57 -4.26 10.41
N ARG A 19 5.43 -4.08 9.40
CA ARG A 19 5.37 -4.80 8.11
C ARG A 19 6.05 -6.17 8.14
N SER A 20 6.11 -6.78 9.32
CA SER A 20 6.54 -8.15 9.56
C SER A 20 5.52 -8.82 10.48
N CYS A 21 5.40 -10.14 10.38
CA CYS A 21 4.52 -10.94 11.22
C CYS A 21 5.18 -12.27 11.57
N GLU A 22 4.51 -13.11 12.34
CA GLU A 22 5.02 -14.42 12.75
C GLU A 22 5.36 -15.34 11.55
N SER A 23 4.65 -15.17 10.43
CA SER A 23 4.84 -15.98 9.22
C SER A 23 5.77 -15.35 8.19
N HIS A 24 5.97 -14.03 8.23
CA HIS A 24 6.68 -13.31 7.17
C HIS A 24 7.69 -12.31 7.75
N ARG A 25 8.93 -12.38 7.25
CA ARG A 25 9.96 -11.37 7.56
C ARG A 25 9.59 -10.00 7.00
N VAL A 26 9.00 -9.97 5.80
CA VAL A 26 8.49 -8.77 5.12
C VAL A 26 7.15 -9.11 4.49
N CYS A 27 6.07 -8.59 5.05
CA CYS A 27 4.71 -8.99 4.66
C CYS A 27 4.33 -8.53 3.24
N GLY A 28 4.86 -7.39 2.78
CA GLY A 28 4.51 -6.85 1.47
C GLY A 28 5.11 -7.60 0.29
N GLU A 29 6.06 -8.52 0.50
CA GLU A 29 6.55 -9.45 -0.53
C GLU A 29 5.48 -10.47 -0.96
N TYR A 30 4.45 -10.68 -0.15
CA TYR A 30 3.34 -11.61 -0.39
C TYR A 30 2.06 -10.90 -0.84
N LEU A 31 2.21 -9.68 -1.37
CA LEU A 31 1.15 -8.94 -2.02
C LEU A 31 1.23 -9.20 -3.52
N GLU A 32 0.10 -9.42 -4.16
CA GLU A 32 0.01 -9.66 -5.61
C GLU A 32 -1.05 -8.74 -6.23
N SER A 33 -1.04 -8.63 -7.56
CA SER A 33 -2.13 -7.97 -8.30
C SER A 33 -3.47 -8.63 -7.99
N GLU A 34 -4.55 -7.85 -8.10
CA GLU A 34 -5.94 -8.24 -7.81
C GLU A 34 -6.27 -8.53 -6.34
N MET A 35 -5.27 -8.62 -5.46
CA MET A 35 -5.49 -8.76 -4.02
C MET A 35 -6.19 -7.53 -3.43
N LEU A 36 -7.01 -7.78 -2.41
CA LEU A 36 -7.72 -6.76 -1.66
C LEU A 36 -6.89 -6.25 -0.49
N VAL A 37 -6.96 -4.95 -0.25
CA VAL A 37 -6.33 -4.27 0.87
C VAL A 37 -7.29 -3.31 1.56
N LEU A 38 -7.01 -3.00 2.82
CA LEU A 38 -7.70 -2.01 3.63
C LEU A 38 -6.70 -0.99 4.16
N PHE A 39 -7.03 0.28 4.02
CA PHE A 39 -6.27 1.38 4.58
C PHE A 39 -6.78 1.72 5.97
N LYS A 40 -5.88 1.88 6.94
CA LYS A 40 -6.22 2.36 8.29
C LYS A 40 -5.21 3.38 8.76
N HIS A 41 -5.68 4.38 9.48
CA HIS A 41 -4.79 5.28 10.19
C HIS A 41 -3.93 4.52 11.20
N THR A 42 -2.70 5.00 11.34
CA THR A 42 -1.77 4.54 12.36
C THR A 42 -0.82 5.67 12.69
N ILE A 43 -0.13 5.50 13.81
CA ILE A 43 1.02 6.30 14.16
C ILE A 43 2.29 5.52 13.79
N LEU A 44 3.27 6.21 13.21
CA LEU A 44 4.55 5.65 12.78
C LEU A 44 5.69 6.23 13.62
N CYS A 45 6.72 5.41 13.84
CA CYS A 45 7.98 5.85 14.41
C CYS A 45 9.04 5.87 13.31
N THR A 46 9.66 7.03 13.09
CA THR A 46 10.74 7.16 12.13
C THR A 46 12.05 6.58 12.70
N SER A 47 13.04 6.39 11.84
CA SER A 47 14.40 6.02 12.28
C SER A 47 15.05 7.05 13.20
N GLU A 48 14.58 8.30 13.17
CA GLU A 48 15.05 9.39 14.03
C GLU A 48 14.32 9.43 15.39
N GLY A 49 13.40 8.48 15.64
CA GLY A 49 12.60 8.42 16.86
C GLY A 49 11.45 9.43 16.89
N THR A 50 11.17 10.10 15.77
CA THR A 50 10.03 11.02 15.66
C THR A 50 8.75 10.27 15.35
N VAL A 51 7.64 10.78 15.87
CA VAL A 51 6.31 10.18 15.75
C VAL A 51 5.51 10.94 14.71
N GLU A 52 4.87 10.24 13.78
CA GLU A 52 4.09 10.85 12.70
C GLU A 52 2.81 10.09 12.36
N ASN A 53 1.86 10.81 11.75
CA ASN A 53 0.66 10.18 11.20
C ASN A 53 1.01 9.38 9.94
N GLY A 54 0.44 8.19 9.84
CA GLY A 54 0.51 7.34 8.66
C GLY A 54 -0.84 6.72 8.34
N VAL A 55 -0.95 6.19 7.13
CA VAL A 55 -2.06 5.33 6.72
C VAL A 55 -1.44 4.01 6.27
N ALA A 56 -1.63 2.98 7.10
CA ALA A 56 -1.14 1.64 6.87
C ALA A 56 -2.08 0.90 5.90
N CYS A 57 -1.47 0.14 4.99
CA CYS A 57 -2.15 -0.77 4.10
C CYS A 57 -2.07 -2.17 4.67
N TYR A 58 -3.22 -2.82 4.83
CA TYR A 58 -3.35 -4.20 5.31
C TYR A 58 -3.91 -5.09 4.22
N ARG A 59 -3.32 -6.27 4.03
CA ARG A 59 -3.88 -7.28 3.15
C ARG A 59 -5.16 -7.85 3.75
N ILE A 60 -6.17 -8.01 2.91
CA ILE A 60 -7.39 -8.76 3.24
C ILE A 60 -7.24 -10.18 2.72
N ARG A 61 -7.50 -11.16 3.58
CA ARG A 61 -7.48 -12.58 3.25
C ARG A 61 -8.69 -13.22 3.92
N ASP A 62 -9.46 -14.02 3.18
CA ASP A 62 -10.63 -14.74 3.70
C ASP A 62 -11.63 -13.80 4.42
N GLY A 63 -11.82 -12.60 3.89
CA GLY A 63 -12.73 -11.59 4.43
C GLY A 63 -12.23 -10.86 5.69
N VAL A 64 -11.03 -11.18 6.18
CA VAL A 64 -10.47 -10.57 7.39
C VAL A 64 -9.19 -9.79 7.11
N GLN A 65 -8.95 -8.77 7.93
CA GLN A 65 -7.69 -8.04 7.93
C GLN A 65 -6.56 -8.97 8.41
N SER A 66 -5.52 -9.09 7.59
CA SER A 66 -4.33 -9.89 7.87
C SER A 66 -3.13 -8.96 8.12
N CYS A 67 -2.02 -9.20 7.42
CA CYS A 67 -0.75 -8.52 7.63
C CYS A 67 -0.77 -7.07 7.13
N ARG A 68 -0.05 -6.19 7.83
CA ARG A 68 0.32 -4.88 7.30
C ARG A 68 1.38 -5.05 6.22
N VAL A 69 1.13 -4.54 5.03
CA VAL A 69 1.99 -4.77 3.85
C VAL A 69 2.72 -3.52 3.39
N GLY A 70 2.20 -2.33 3.66
CA GLY A 70 2.76 -1.08 3.15
C GLY A 70 2.06 0.14 3.74
N PHE A 71 2.31 1.30 3.13
CA PHE A 71 1.77 2.58 3.57
C PHE A 71 1.40 3.48 2.40
N LEU A 72 0.50 4.43 2.61
CA LEU A 72 0.37 5.56 1.71
C LEU A 72 1.61 6.47 1.80
N PRO A 73 2.01 7.10 0.67
CA PRO A 73 3.08 8.09 0.67
C PRO A 73 2.81 9.24 1.65
N ARG A 74 3.86 9.70 2.33
CA ARG A 74 3.77 10.77 3.35
C ARG A 74 3.06 12.03 2.85
N ASN A 75 3.34 12.44 1.62
CA ASN A 75 2.72 13.63 1.01
C ASN A 75 1.22 13.45 0.74
N ILE A 76 0.75 12.22 0.51
CA ILE A 76 -0.67 11.90 0.36
C ILE A 76 -1.34 11.95 1.74
N VAL A 77 -0.72 11.32 2.75
CA VAL A 77 -1.23 11.38 4.13
C VAL A 77 -1.35 12.83 4.62
N ALA A 78 -0.39 13.70 4.30
CA ALA A 78 -0.43 15.10 4.71
C ALA A 78 -1.53 15.93 4.02
N ARG A 79 -1.99 15.52 2.83
CA ARG A 79 -2.89 16.32 1.98
C ARG A 79 -4.33 15.79 1.96
N SER A 80 -4.50 14.48 1.96
CA SER A 80 -5.76 13.82 1.60
C SER A 80 -5.96 12.50 2.36
N LYS A 81 -5.51 12.42 3.62
CA LYS A 81 -5.67 11.22 4.47
C LYS A 81 -7.10 10.65 4.44
N ASP A 82 -8.08 11.52 4.64
CA ASP A 82 -9.49 11.15 4.81
C ASP A 82 -10.10 10.57 3.52
N ASP A 83 -9.46 10.81 2.36
CA ASP A 83 -9.88 10.23 1.09
C ASP A 83 -9.54 8.73 0.97
N TYR A 84 -8.70 8.21 1.87
CA TYR A 84 -8.23 6.82 1.83
C TYR A 84 -8.47 6.05 3.14
N GLU A 85 -8.57 6.72 4.27
CA GLU A 85 -8.76 6.08 5.57
C GLU A 85 -10.05 5.23 5.61
N ASP A 86 -9.92 4.01 6.17
CA ASP A 86 -10.99 3.02 6.32
C ASP A 86 -11.63 2.54 5.01
N LYS A 87 -10.92 2.70 3.88
CA LYS A 87 -11.38 2.25 2.55
C LYS A 87 -10.68 1.00 2.06
N PHE A 88 -11.44 0.19 1.36
CA PHE A 88 -10.91 -0.96 0.63
C PHE A 88 -10.36 -0.54 -0.72
N ALA A 89 -9.31 -1.23 -1.15
CA ALA A 89 -8.77 -1.08 -2.48
C ALA A 89 -8.35 -2.43 -3.06
N GLN A 90 -8.28 -2.49 -4.39
CA GLN A 90 -7.69 -3.60 -5.12
C GLN A 90 -6.32 -3.20 -5.66
N ILE A 91 -5.34 -4.08 -5.50
CA ILE A 91 -4.01 -3.89 -6.11
C ILE A 91 -4.12 -4.09 -7.62
N LEU A 92 -3.57 -3.14 -8.38
CA LEU A 92 -3.59 -3.20 -9.85
C LEU A 92 -2.28 -3.74 -10.43
N GLN A 93 -1.15 -3.29 -9.89
CA GLN A 93 0.16 -3.61 -10.43
C GLN A 93 1.26 -3.41 -9.39
N LEU A 94 2.14 -4.39 -9.27
CA LEU A 94 3.41 -4.26 -8.55
C LEU A 94 4.48 -3.64 -9.47
N TYR A 95 5.19 -2.63 -8.99
CA TYR A 95 6.08 -1.82 -9.84
C TYR A 95 7.44 -2.46 -10.08
N ASN A 96 7.88 -3.41 -9.25
CA ASN A 96 9.09 -4.21 -9.48
C ASN A 96 8.96 -5.12 -10.71
N GLU A 97 7.75 -5.53 -11.05
CA GLU A 97 7.43 -6.43 -12.18
C GLU A 97 7.00 -5.68 -13.45
N SER A 98 6.85 -4.36 -13.38
CA SER A 98 6.45 -3.54 -14.52
C SER A 98 7.51 -3.51 -15.60
N ASP A 99 7.13 -3.62 -16.89
CA ASP A 99 8.03 -3.45 -18.04
C ASP A 99 8.64 -2.03 -18.13
N ASN A 100 8.00 -1.04 -17.53
CA ASN A 100 8.50 0.33 -17.47
C ASN A 100 9.67 0.47 -16.46
N VAL A 101 10.86 0.76 -16.99
CA VAL A 101 12.10 0.99 -16.22
C VAL A 101 11.94 2.10 -15.17
N ALA A 102 11.22 3.18 -15.48
CA ALA A 102 11.01 4.28 -14.55
C ALA A 102 10.17 3.83 -13.34
N LYS A 103 9.16 2.98 -13.53
CA LYS A 103 8.37 2.38 -12.44
C LYS A 103 9.24 1.46 -11.58
N ARG A 104 10.06 0.59 -12.19
CA ARG A 104 10.99 -0.27 -11.44
C ARG A 104 11.97 0.53 -10.60
N ASN A 105 12.57 1.58 -11.18
CA ASN A 105 13.48 2.47 -10.47
C ASN A 105 12.78 3.20 -9.31
N LYS A 106 11.54 3.65 -9.52
CA LYS A 106 10.71 4.26 -8.47
C LYS A 106 10.43 3.27 -7.33
N SER A 107 10.10 2.02 -7.66
CA SER A 107 9.89 0.93 -6.70
C SER A 107 11.13 0.66 -5.86
N HIS A 108 12.30 0.54 -6.50
CA HIS A 108 13.56 0.29 -5.79
C HIS A 108 13.90 1.39 -4.77
N ARG A 109 13.69 2.67 -5.15
CA ARG A 109 13.92 3.82 -4.24
C ARG A 109 12.97 3.82 -3.03
N ASN A 110 11.72 3.44 -3.24
CA ASN A 110 10.68 3.44 -2.20
C ASN A 110 10.53 2.09 -1.49
N LYS A 111 11.49 1.17 -1.66
CA LYS A 111 11.49 -0.17 -1.05
C LYS A 111 10.21 -0.95 -1.37
N GLY A 112 9.87 -1.04 -2.66
CA GLY A 112 8.68 -1.73 -3.13
C GLY A 112 7.46 -0.81 -3.25
N MET A 113 6.78 -0.89 -4.38
CA MET A 113 5.59 -0.08 -4.68
C MET A 113 4.54 -0.86 -5.46
N ALA A 114 3.29 -0.46 -5.26
CA ALA A 114 2.15 -0.97 -6.01
C ALA A 114 1.14 0.16 -6.26
N SER A 115 0.46 0.13 -7.41
CA SER A 115 -0.72 0.97 -7.64
C SER A 115 -2.00 0.25 -7.19
N PHE A 116 -3.00 1.00 -6.76
CA PHE A 116 -4.29 0.46 -6.33
C PHE A 116 -5.47 1.25 -6.89
N ARG A 117 -6.67 0.68 -6.80
CA ARG A 117 -7.95 1.33 -7.05
C ARG A 117 -8.86 1.17 -5.85
N LEU A 118 -9.45 2.25 -5.35
CA LEU A 118 -10.44 2.25 -4.30
C LEU A 118 -11.71 1.53 -4.76
N LEU A 119 -12.35 0.80 -3.85
CA LEU A 119 -13.59 0.08 -4.10
C LEU A 119 -14.85 0.89 -3.72
N ASP A 120 -14.72 2.20 -3.59
CA ASP A 120 -15.82 3.10 -3.24
C ASP A 120 -16.85 3.24 -4.38
N VAL A 121 -16.41 2.98 -5.62
CA VAL A 121 -17.27 2.97 -6.80
C VAL A 121 -17.08 1.62 -7.51
N ILE A 122 -17.94 0.66 -7.19
CA ILE A 122 -18.08 -0.56 -8.00
C ILE A 122 -18.99 -0.17 -9.17
N PRO A 123 -18.47 -0.01 -10.41
CA PRO A 123 -19.35 0.19 -11.54
C PRO A 123 -20.27 -1.02 -11.64
N LEU A 124 -21.57 -0.80 -11.53
CA LEU A 124 -22.56 -1.80 -11.88
C LEU A 124 -22.43 -2.01 -13.39
N ASN A 125 -21.98 -3.19 -13.81
CA ASN A 125 -22.06 -3.57 -15.20
C ASN A 125 -23.55 -3.81 -15.52
N GLU A 126 -24.15 -2.93 -16.33
CA GLU A 126 -25.44 -3.17 -17.00
C GLU A 126 -25.29 -4.19 -18.14
#